data_AF-A0A0N5AHN0-F1
#
_entry.id   AF-A0A0N5AHN0-F1
#
_cell.length_a   1.000
_cell.length_b   1.000
_cell.length_c   1.000
_cell.angle_alpha   90.00
_cell.angle_beta   90.00
_cell.angle_gamma   90.00
#
_symmetry.space_group_name_H-M   'P 1'
#
loop_
_entity.id
_entity.type
_entity.pdbx_description
1 polymer ?
#
loop_
_entity_poly.entity_id
_entity_poly.type
_entity_poly.pdbx_seq_one_letter_code
_entity_poly.pdbx_strand_id
1 'polypeptide(L)'
;MGQILDCGLTAVGTASSIRIDDDFKETCNQMQVTANVLGNEREMLHAEAILNFAHGNLSMAAKKWEDLISKYPNDMLAVKFGHDTYFYVGIFWHGMCAFGLEKCDDYIEAEKQARKVN
;
A
#
# COMPACT_ATOMS: atom_id res chain seq x y z
N MET A 1 0.56 1.63 -18.21
CA MET A 1 0.79 0.55 -17.22
C MET A 1 2.26 0.35 -16.81
N GLY A 2 3.26 0.60 -17.66
CA GLY A 2 4.68 0.38 -17.29
C GLY A 2 5.15 1.19 -16.06
N GLN A 3 4.90 2.51 -16.06
CA GLN A 3 5.22 3.38 -14.92
C GLN A 3 4.47 2.97 -13.63
N ILE A 4 3.22 2.49 -13.77
CA ILE A 4 2.41 2.00 -12.65
C ILE A 4 3.08 0.78 -12.02
N LEU A 5 3.52 -0.17 -12.83
CA LEU A 5 4.22 -1.35 -12.31
C LEU A 5 5.52 -0.96 -11.60
N ASP A 6 6.31 -0.07 -12.20
CA ASP A 6 7.59 0.38 -11.67
C ASP A 6 7.45 1.12 -10.32
N CYS A 7 6.53 2.10 -10.26
CA CYS A 7 6.20 2.79 -9.02
C CYS A 7 5.66 1.84 -7.95
N GLY A 8 4.79 0.90 -8.33
CA GLY A 8 4.21 -0.07 -7.40
C GLY A 8 5.25 -1.01 -6.81
N LEU A 9 6.14 -1.56 -7.64
CA LEU A 9 7.22 -2.44 -7.17
C LEU A 9 8.23 -1.69 -6.30
N THR A 10 8.52 -0.44 -6.63
CA THR A 10 9.40 0.40 -5.79
C THR A 10 8.73 0.70 -4.44
N ALA A 11 7.47 1.15 -4.45
CA ALA A 11 6.74 1.47 -3.22
C ALA A 11 6.66 0.27 -2.26
N VAL A 12 6.37 -0.92 -2.81
CA VAL A 12 6.17 -2.15 -2.03
C VAL A 12 7.50 -2.83 -1.68
N GLY A 13 8.50 -2.76 -2.57
CA GLY A 13 9.70 -3.60 -2.50
C GLY A 13 10.93 -2.97 -1.85
N THR A 14 11.09 -1.63 -1.90
CA THR A 14 12.37 -0.98 -1.51
C THR A 14 12.30 -0.19 -0.21
N ALA A 15 11.16 -0.22 0.50
CA ALA A 15 10.85 0.69 1.62
C ALA A 15 10.97 2.19 1.26
N SER A 16 11.03 2.52 -0.04
CA SER A 16 11.03 3.89 -0.52
C SER A 16 9.69 4.54 -0.22
N SER A 17 9.73 5.79 0.23
CA SER A 17 8.55 6.59 0.51
C SER A 17 8.73 7.97 -0.07
N ILE A 18 7.65 8.54 -0.58
CA ILE A 18 7.61 9.92 -1.08
C ILE A 18 7.98 10.97 -0.02
N ARG A 19 8.02 10.57 1.26
CA ARG A 19 8.42 11.44 2.37
C ARG A 19 9.93 11.58 2.50
N ILE A 20 10.68 10.62 1.96
CA ILE A 20 12.13 10.49 2.12
C ILE A 20 12.83 10.69 0.78
N ASP A 21 12.21 10.24 -0.31
CA ASP A 21 12.78 10.22 -1.65
C ASP A 21 11.97 11.15 -2.58
N ASP A 22 12.55 12.32 -2.88
CA ASP A 22 11.94 13.34 -3.73
C ASP A 22 11.88 12.90 -5.22
N ASP A 23 12.85 12.12 -5.68
CA ASP A 23 12.87 11.59 -7.06
C ASP A 23 11.74 10.57 -7.24
N PHE A 24 11.55 9.70 -6.23
CA PHE A 24 10.45 8.76 -6.21
C PHE A 24 9.08 9.46 -6.14
N LYS A 25 8.97 10.53 -5.36
CA LYS A 25 7.77 11.37 -5.29
C LYS A 25 7.42 11.95 -6.65
N GLU A 26 8.40 12.53 -7.34
CA GLU A 26 8.18 13.10 -8.67
C GLU A 26 7.77 12.03 -9.68
N THR A 27 8.40 10.86 -9.62
CA THR A 27 8.05 9.71 -10.47
C THR A 27 6.60 9.25 -10.25
N CYS A 28 6.15 9.16 -8.99
CA CYS A 28 4.76 8.81 -8.67
C CYS A 28 3.76 9.88 -9.13
N ASN A 29 4.10 11.16 -9.01
CA ASN A 29 3.27 12.26 -9.49
C ASN A 29 3.14 12.21 -11.02
N GLN A 30 4.26 12.02 -11.72
CA GLN A 30 4.28 11.92 -13.17
C GLN A 30 3.49 10.69 -13.65
N MET A 31 3.59 9.56 -12.95
CA MET A 31 2.77 8.37 -13.19
C MET A 31 1.28 8.71 -13.11
N GLN A 32 0.84 9.41 -12.05
CA GLN A 32 -0.56 9.79 -11.87
C GLN A 32 -1.05 10.71 -12.98
N VAL A 33 -0.25 11.71 -13.37
CA VAL A 33 -0.58 12.64 -14.47
C VAL A 33 -0.71 11.87 -15.78
N THR A 34 0.25 11.00 -16.10
CA THR A 34 0.21 10.18 -17.31
C THR A 34 -1.01 9.27 -17.35
N ALA A 35 -1.35 8.63 -16.22
CA ALA A 35 -2.53 7.78 -16.12
C ALA A 35 -3.84 8.56 -16.33
N ASN A 36 -3.92 9.80 -15.84
CA ASN A 36 -5.12 10.63 -16.01
C ASN A 36 -5.30 11.16 -17.44
N VAL A 37 -4.20 11.39 -18.18
CA VAL A 37 -4.26 11.96 -19.53
C VAL A 37 -4.40 10.87 -20.61
N LEU A 38 -3.67 9.76 -20.45
CA LEU A 38 -3.53 8.73 -21.48
C LEU A 38 -4.05 7.36 -21.04
N GLY A 39 -4.29 7.16 -19.75
CA GLY A 39 -4.66 5.87 -19.19
C GLY A 39 -6.13 5.52 -19.40
N ASN A 40 -6.41 4.23 -19.47
CA ASN A 40 -7.78 3.72 -19.35
C ASN A 40 -8.21 3.70 -17.87
N GLU A 41 -9.50 3.48 -17.62
CA GLU A 41 -10.07 3.48 -16.27
C GLU A 41 -9.33 2.55 -15.30
N ARG A 42 -8.95 1.35 -15.76
CA ARG A 42 -8.19 0.38 -14.96
C ARG A 42 -6.83 0.94 -14.55
N GLU A 43 -6.10 1.56 -15.48
CA GLU A 43 -4.80 2.18 -15.21
C GLU A 43 -4.91 3.37 -14.26
N MET A 44 -5.96 4.18 -14.38
CA MET A 44 -6.23 5.29 -13.46
C MET A 44 -6.45 4.80 -12.03
N LEU A 45 -7.26 3.74 -11.85
CA LEU A 45 -7.53 3.15 -10.54
C LEU A 45 -6.26 2.57 -9.90
N HIS A 46 -5.41 1.91 -10.69
CA HIS A 46 -4.11 1.43 -10.21
C HIS A 46 -3.18 2.58 -9.81
N ALA A 47 -3.09 3.63 -10.64
CA ALA A 47 -2.27 4.80 -10.33
C ALA A 47 -2.70 5.45 -9.02
N GLU A 48 -4.00 5.60 -8.80
CA GLU A 48 -4.55 6.17 -7.57
C GLU A 48 -4.25 5.29 -6.34
N ALA A 49 -4.39 3.97 -6.47
CA ALA A 49 -4.09 3.04 -5.39
C ALA A 49 -2.60 3.08 -5.00
N ILE A 50 -1.70 3.07 -5.98
CA ILE A 50 -0.25 3.16 -5.76
C ILE A 50 0.13 4.49 -5.13
N LEU A 51 -0.47 5.60 -5.59
CA LEU A 51 -0.21 6.91 -4.99
C LEU A 51 -0.60 6.92 -3.51
N ASN A 52 -1.77 6.37 -3.16
CA ASN A 52 -2.19 6.23 -1.76
C ASN A 52 -1.21 5.37 -0.96
N PHE A 53 -0.75 4.25 -1.52
CA PHE A 53 0.24 3.39 -0.86
C PHE A 53 1.56 4.13 -0.62
N ALA A 54 2.07 4.83 -1.64
CA ALA A 54 3.33 5.58 -1.57
C ALA A 54 3.28 6.72 -0.52
N HIS A 55 2.09 7.30 -0.29
CA HIS A 55 1.82 8.25 0.80
C HIS A 55 1.73 7.61 2.20
N GLY A 56 1.71 6.28 2.30
CA GLY A 56 1.50 5.55 3.55
C GLY A 56 0.03 5.35 3.91
N ASN A 57 -0.91 5.71 3.03
CA ASN A 57 -2.35 5.56 3.24
C ASN A 57 -2.82 4.14 2.89
N LEU A 58 -2.23 3.14 3.56
CA LEU A 58 -2.36 1.72 3.20
C LEU A 58 -3.82 1.23 3.19
N SER A 59 -4.64 1.66 4.16
CA SER A 59 -6.07 1.27 4.21
C SER A 59 -6.87 1.82 3.02
N MET A 60 -6.57 3.04 2.58
CA MET A 60 -7.22 3.63 1.41
C MET A 60 -6.76 2.94 0.13
N ALA A 61 -5.47 2.63 0.05
CA ALA A 61 -4.89 1.89 -1.06
C ALA A 61 -5.52 0.48 -1.17
N ALA A 62 -5.61 -0.27 -0.06
CA ALA A 62 -6.25 -1.58 0.01
C ALA A 62 -7.69 -1.55 -0.53
N LYS A 63 -8.49 -0.59 -0.05
CA LYS A 63 -9.87 -0.41 -0.52
C LYS A 63 -9.94 -0.16 -2.03
N LYS A 64 -9.02 0.64 -2.58
CA LYS A 64 -8.98 0.89 -4.04
C LYS A 64 -8.64 -0.38 -4.82
N TRP A 65 -7.75 -1.22 -4.33
CA TRP A 65 -7.49 -2.52 -4.96
C TRP A 65 -8.66 -3.50 -4.81
N GLU A 66 -9.40 -3.49 -3.69
CA GLU A 66 -10.64 -4.26 -3.54
C GLU A 66 -11.69 -3.83 -4.57
N ASP A 67 -11.92 -2.52 -4.71
CA ASP A 67 -12.83 -1.96 -5.71
C ASP A 67 -12.39 -2.38 -7.14
N LEU A 68 -11.08 -2.36 -7.40
CA LEU A 68 -10.52 -2.76 -8.68
C LEU A 68 -10.72 -4.26 -8.94
N ILE A 69 -10.45 -5.14 -7.98
CA ILE A 69 -10.64 -6.59 -8.10
C ILE A 69 -12.14 -6.92 -8.30
N SER A 70 -13.02 -6.22 -7.59
CA SER A 70 -14.48 -6.37 -7.75
C SER A 70 -14.91 -6.07 -9.20
N LYS A 71 -14.32 -5.06 -9.83
CA LYS A 71 -14.60 -4.68 -11.22
C LYS A 71 -13.84 -5.51 -12.26
N TYR A 72 -12.61 -5.93 -11.95
CA TYR A 72 -11.69 -6.66 -12.82
C TYR A 72 -11.12 -7.89 -12.10
N PRO A 73 -11.91 -8.97 -11.93
CA PRO A 73 -11.54 -10.11 -11.10
C PRO A 73 -10.31 -10.89 -11.59
N ASN A 74 -9.97 -10.78 -12.88
CA ASN A 74 -8.79 -11.43 -13.47
C ASN A 74 -7.53 -10.52 -13.47
N ASP A 75 -7.59 -9.38 -12.78
CA ASP A 75 -6.45 -8.47 -12.68
C ASP A 75 -5.43 -8.96 -11.64
N MET A 76 -4.45 -9.72 -12.10
CA MET A 76 -3.40 -10.27 -11.25
C MET A 76 -2.54 -9.21 -10.55
N LEU A 77 -2.37 -8.01 -11.14
CA LEU A 77 -1.63 -6.93 -10.49
C LEU A 77 -2.39 -6.39 -9.29
N ALA A 78 -3.72 -6.28 -9.41
CA ALA A 78 -4.58 -5.80 -8.33
C ALA A 78 -4.57 -6.78 -7.16
N VAL A 79 -4.67 -8.08 -7.46
CA VAL A 79 -4.57 -9.13 -6.45
C VAL A 79 -3.21 -9.10 -5.75
N LYS A 80 -2.11 -8.96 -6.50
CA LYS A 80 -0.76 -8.89 -5.94
C LYS A 80 -0.59 -7.70 -4.99
N PHE A 81 -0.89 -6.48 -5.46
CA PHE A 81 -0.73 -5.28 -4.64
C PHE A 81 -1.73 -5.21 -3.48
N GLY A 82 -2.97 -5.68 -3.68
CA GLY A 82 -3.95 -5.81 -2.60
C GLY A 82 -3.47 -6.74 -1.50
N HIS A 83 -2.98 -7.94 -1.87
CA HIS A 83 -2.38 -8.89 -0.93
C HIS A 83 -1.20 -8.28 -0.16
N ASP A 84 -0.26 -7.64 -0.86
CA ASP A 84 0.91 -7.03 -0.22
C ASP A 84 0.48 -5.90 0.73
N THR A 85 -0.54 -5.12 0.37
CA THR A 85 -1.07 -4.06 1.24
C THR A 85 -1.71 -4.62 2.51
N TYR A 86 -2.47 -5.70 2.42
CA TYR A 86 -3.03 -6.36 3.61
C TYR A 86 -1.95 -6.86 4.57
N PHE A 87 -0.85 -7.37 4.03
CA PHE A 87 0.29 -7.76 4.83
C PHE A 87 0.82 -6.59 5.66
N TYR A 88 1.05 -5.42 5.05
CA TYR A 88 1.51 -4.23 5.79
C TYR A 88 0.46 -3.65 6.75
N VAL A 89 -0.81 -3.64 6.37
CA VAL A 89 -1.91 -3.19 7.25
C VAL A 89 -1.97 -4.07 8.49
N GLY A 90 -1.94 -5.39 8.34
CA GLY A 90 -1.94 -6.35 9.46
C GLY A 90 -0.77 -6.13 10.42
N ILE A 91 0.44 -5.96 9.89
CA ILE A 91 1.65 -5.61 10.67
C ILE A 91 1.42 -4.34 11.48
N PHE A 92 0.87 -3.29 10.86
CA PHE A 92 0.67 -2.00 11.52
C PHE A 92 -0.35 -2.08 12.66
N TRP A 93 -1.50 -2.74 12.45
CA TRP A 93 -2.52 -2.90 13.49
C TRP A 93 -1.98 -3.66 14.71
N HIS A 94 -1.30 -4.77 14.48
CA HIS A 94 -0.79 -5.60 15.57
C HIS A 94 0.40 -4.95 16.28
N GLY A 95 1.27 -4.24 15.55
CA GLY A 95 2.35 -3.45 16.15
C GLY A 95 1.83 -2.29 17.00
N MET A 96 0.82 -1.55 16.53
CA MET A 96 0.18 -0.49 17.33
C MET A 96 -0.55 -1.03 18.55
N CYS A 97 -1.26 -2.16 18.42
CA CYS A 97 -1.89 -2.82 19.55
C CYS A 97 -0.86 -3.26 20.59
N ALA A 98 0.26 -3.87 20.16
CA ALA A 98 1.34 -4.26 21.06
C ALA A 98 1.93 -3.06 21.81
N PHE A 99 2.25 -1.97 21.10
CA PHE A 99 2.77 -0.74 21.70
C PHE A 99 1.78 -0.10 22.70
N GLY A 100 0.48 -0.10 22.38
CA GLY A 100 -0.55 0.39 23.29
C GLY A 100 -0.64 -0.43 24.59
N LEU A 101 -0.56 -1.76 24.47
CA LEU A 101 -0.57 -2.67 25.62
C LEU A 101 0.68 -2.50 26.50
N GLU A 102 1.86 -2.26 25.90
CA GLU A 102 3.07 -1.90 26.66
C GLU A 102 2.90 -0.63 27.49
N LYS A 103 2.20 0.39 26.96
CA LYS A 103 1.89 1.63 27.70
C LYS A 103 0.89 1.42 28.85
N CYS A 104 0.15 0.32 28.83
CA CYS A 104 -0.76 -0.10 29.89
C CYS A 104 -0.16 -1.14 30.84
N ASP A 105 1.14 -1.42 30.74
CA ASP A 105 1.86 -2.49 31.48
C ASP A 105 1.32 -3.92 31.24
N ASP A 106 0.56 -4.15 30.15
CA ASP A 106 0.07 -5.47 29.76
C ASP A 106 1.03 -6.14 28.76
N TYR A 107 2.21 -6.48 29.26
CA TYR A 107 3.30 -7.03 28.44
C TYR A 107 3.01 -8.42 27.86
N ILE A 108 2.17 -9.23 28.53
CA ILE A 108 1.83 -10.58 28.07
C ILE A 108 0.97 -10.52 26.81
N GLU A 109 -0.05 -9.66 26.79
CA GLU A 109 -0.89 -9.51 25.62
C GLU A 109 -0.15 -8.75 24.52
N ALA A 110 0.70 -7.78 24.87
CA ALA A 110 1.58 -7.09 23.90
C ALA A 110 2.47 -8.10 23.13
N GLU A 111 3.11 -9.02 23.84
CA GLU A 111 3.96 -10.05 23.23
C GLU A 111 3.16 -10.98 22.30
N LYS A 112 1.93 -11.36 22.66
CA LYS A 112 1.07 -12.16 21.77
C LYS A 112 0.71 -11.40 20.50
N GLN A 113 0.40 -10.11 20.59
CA GLN A 113 0.11 -9.30 19.40
C GLN A 113 1.35 -9.12 18.54
N ALA A 114 2.52 -8.90 19.14
CA ALA A 114 3.80 -8.84 18.42
C ALA A 114 4.16 -10.17 17.73
N ARG A 115 3.86 -11.31 18.36
CA ARG A 115 4.07 -12.66 17.79
C ARG A 115 3.13 -12.99 16.63
N LYS A 116 2.05 -12.22 16.41
CA LYS A 116 1.20 -12.37 15.22
C LYS A 116 1.75 -11.62 13.99
N VAL A 117 2.80 -10.80 14.18
CA VAL A 117 3.48 -10.02 13.14
C VAL A 117 4.70 -10.77 12.55
N ASN A 118 5.21 -11.77 13.27
CA ASN A 118 6.40 -12.57 12.97
C ASN A 118 6.01 -14.00 12.54
#